data_AF-A0A3A9VV12-F1
#
_entry.id   AF-A0A3A9VV12-F1
#
_cell.length_a   1.000
_cell.length_b   1.000
_cell.length_c   1.000
_cell.angle_alpha   90.00
_cell.angle_beta   90.00
_cell.angle_gamma   90.00
#
_symmetry.space_group_name_H-M   'P 1'
#
loop_
_entity.id
_entity.type
_entity.pdbx_description
1 polymer ?
#
loop_
_entity_poly.entity_id
_entity_poly.type
_entity_poly.pdbx_seq_one_letter_code
_entity_poly.pdbx_strand_id
1 'polypeptide(L)'
;MRKRFTEGIGLKKVVEFQLITKTLLRSMRQTIFLVLSLLIFQIGISQNLTESDLVGEWDFIELQDENGEKQTKIPLIRFGRDMGIENVNRDSYVLNDDGTYKSFNPLNTSYGTWFFDKKTNAINLELRIEPDSPYLPSLKKAKIVKKRKDGFYYQKPVQKKILIFSKDGMIIADREKYVLIYKRK
;
A
#
# COMPACT_ATOMS: atom_id res chain seq x y z
N MET A 1 -22.31 -18.29 -65.32
CA MET A 1 -21.16 -18.07 -64.44
C MET A 1 -21.36 -16.77 -63.64
N ARG A 2 -22.08 -16.81 -62.50
CA ARG A 2 -22.17 -15.69 -61.54
C ARG A 2 -22.48 -16.24 -60.14
N LYS A 3 -21.46 -16.41 -59.31
CA LYS A 3 -21.54 -16.53 -57.85
C LYS A 3 -20.18 -16.09 -57.30
N ARG A 4 -20.19 -15.34 -56.19
CA ARG A 4 -19.10 -14.71 -55.42
C ARG A 4 -18.98 -13.21 -55.66
N PHE A 5 -19.78 -12.40 -54.95
CA PHE A 5 -19.37 -11.01 -54.65
C PHE A 5 -20.03 -10.41 -53.40
N THR A 6 -20.70 -11.19 -52.54
CA THR A 6 -21.44 -10.66 -51.38
C THR A 6 -20.89 -11.05 -50.00
N GLU A 7 -19.95 -11.99 -49.89
CA GLU A 7 -19.47 -12.48 -48.58
C GLU A 7 -18.36 -11.62 -47.94
N GLY A 8 -17.56 -10.89 -48.73
CA GLY A 8 -16.41 -10.12 -48.22
C GLY A 8 -16.75 -8.80 -47.49
N ILE A 9 -17.89 -8.18 -47.82
CA ILE A 9 -18.30 -6.88 -47.25
C ILE A 9 -18.89 -7.05 -45.84
N GLY A 10 -19.55 -8.19 -45.58
CA GLY A 10 -20.13 -8.51 -44.27
C GLY A 10 -19.04 -8.75 -43.20
N LEU A 11 -18.01 -9.52 -43.52
CA LEU A 11 -16.96 -9.87 -42.57
C LEU A 11 -16.15 -8.63 -42.11
N LYS A 12 -15.82 -7.73 -43.05
CA LYS A 12 -15.06 -6.52 -42.75
C LYS A 12 -15.82 -5.57 -41.81
N LYS A 13 -17.13 -5.40 -42.04
CA LYS A 13 -18.00 -4.59 -41.18
C LYS A 13 -18.16 -5.18 -39.77
N VAL A 14 -18.21 -6.51 -39.65
CA VAL A 14 -18.29 -7.19 -38.34
C VAL A 14 -16.99 -7.00 -37.54
N VAL A 15 -15.83 -7.11 -38.19
CA VAL A 15 -14.53 -6.89 -37.54
C VAL A 15 -14.34 -5.43 -37.11
N GLU A 16 -14.71 -4.46 -37.96
CA GLU A 16 -14.67 -3.04 -37.61
C GLU A 16 -15.61 -2.71 -36.43
N PHE A 17 -16.83 -3.27 -36.43
CA PHE A 17 -17.77 -3.08 -35.32
C PHE A 17 -17.26 -3.68 -34.00
N GLN A 18 -16.61 -4.85 -34.05
CA GLN A 18 -15.99 -5.45 -32.86
C GLN A 18 -14.77 -4.66 -32.36
N LEU A 19 -13.98 -4.05 -33.25
CA LEU A 19 -12.87 -3.18 -32.85
C LEU A 19 -13.37 -1.88 -32.20
N ILE A 20 -14.39 -1.25 -32.77
CA ILE A 20 -14.99 -0.01 -32.26
C ILE A 20 -15.60 -0.26 -30.88
N THR A 21 -16.37 -1.34 -30.72
CA THR A 21 -16.98 -1.70 -29.44
C THR A 21 -15.94 -2.02 -28.36
N LYS A 22 -14.86 -2.76 -28.68
CA LYS A 22 -13.75 -2.99 -27.73
C LYS A 22 -13.03 -1.69 -27.34
N THR A 23 -12.82 -0.79 -28.30
CA THR A 23 -12.14 0.50 -28.05
C THR A 23 -13.00 1.43 -27.20
N LEU A 24 -14.30 1.49 -27.47
CA LEU A 24 -15.28 2.23 -26.67
C LEU A 24 -15.41 1.64 -25.27
N LEU A 25 -15.46 0.31 -25.13
CA LEU A 25 -15.52 -0.36 -23.82
C LEU A 25 -14.27 -0.07 -22.98
N ARG A 26 -13.09 -0.03 -23.63
CA ARG A 26 -11.81 0.33 -22.99
C ARG A 26 -11.80 1.80 -22.56
N SER A 27 -12.24 2.71 -23.42
CA SER A 27 -12.35 4.15 -23.14
C SER A 27 -13.34 4.43 -22.00
N MET A 28 -14.52 3.79 -22.01
CA MET A 28 -15.51 3.91 -20.93
C MET A 28 -14.99 3.37 -19.61
N ARG A 29 -14.27 2.23 -19.61
CA ARG A 29 -13.60 1.70 -18.42
C ARG A 29 -12.56 2.68 -17.86
N GLN A 30 -11.76 3.30 -18.72
CA GLN A 30 -10.78 4.31 -18.31
C GLN A 30 -11.45 5.55 -17.70
N THR A 31 -12.54 6.04 -18.31
CA THR A 31 -13.29 7.19 -17.80
C THR A 31 -13.97 6.87 -16.47
N ILE A 32 -14.59 5.69 -16.33
CA ILE A 32 -15.18 5.23 -15.06
C ILE A 32 -14.09 5.13 -13.99
N PHE A 33 -12.92 4.57 -14.32
CA PHE A 33 -11.79 4.47 -13.40
C PHE A 33 -11.25 5.84 -12.98
N LEU A 34 -11.14 6.79 -13.91
CA LEU A 34 -10.74 8.18 -13.62
C LEU A 34 -11.75 8.84 -12.67
N VAL A 35 -13.05 8.72 -12.92
CA VAL A 35 -14.09 9.28 -12.04
C VAL A 35 -14.08 8.60 -10.66
N LEU A 36 -13.93 7.28 -10.60
CA LEU A 36 -13.82 6.55 -9.33
C LEU A 36 -12.56 6.97 -8.55
N SER A 37 -11.42 7.10 -9.23
CA SER A 37 -10.17 7.55 -8.62
C SER A 37 -10.28 8.98 -8.08
N LEU A 38 -10.95 9.88 -8.80
CA LEU A 38 -11.22 11.26 -8.36
C LEU A 38 -12.11 11.31 -7.12
N LEU A 39 -13.15 10.47 -7.06
CA LEU A 39 -14.03 10.35 -5.89
C LEU A 39 -13.29 9.79 -4.68
N ILE A 40 -12.49 8.75 -4.86
CA ILE A 40 -11.66 8.15 -3.81
C ILE A 40 -10.62 9.16 -3.29
N PHE A 41 -10.04 9.98 -4.18
CA PHE A 41 -9.07 11.01 -3.81
C PHE A 41 -9.67 12.11 -2.92
N GLN A 42 -10.91 12.53 -3.19
CA GLN A 42 -11.61 13.52 -2.35
C GLN A 42 -12.02 12.94 -0.99
N ILE A 43 -12.44 11.67 -0.94
CA ILE A 43 -12.75 10.99 0.32
C ILE A 43 -11.48 10.86 1.17
N GLY A 44 -10.34 10.50 0.56
CA GLY A 44 -9.08 10.31 1.26
C GLY A 44 -8.54 11.55 1.99
N ILE A 45 -8.73 12.74 1.41
CA ILE A 45 -8.24 14.03 1.95
C ILE A 45 -9.15 14.58 3.07
N SER A 46 -10.43 14.17 3.13
CA SER A 46 -11.43 14.71 4.07
C SER A 46 -11.60 13.88 5.37
N GLN A 47 -10.78 12.86 5.58
CA GLN A 47 -10.95 11.95 6.72
C GLN A 47 -10.46 12.61 8.00
N ASN A 48 -11.38 12.99 8.88
CA ASN A 48 -11.06 13.51 10.21
C ASN A 48 -10.73 12.36 11.17
N LEU A 49 -9.59 11.70 10.93
CA LEU A 49 -9.15 10.56 11.71
C LEU A 49 -8.57 10.97 13.06
N THR A 50 -8.72 10.08 14.03
CA THR A 50 -8.15 10.16 15.36
C THR A 50 -7.35 8.90 15.67
N GLU A 51 -6.49 8.95 16.69
CA GLU A 51 -5.74 7.76 17.13
C GLU A 51 -6.68 6.62 17.53
N SER A 52 -7.79 6.92 18.21
CA SER A 52 -8.79 5.93 18.60
C SER A 52 -9.42 5.20 17.41
N ASP A 53 -9.52 5.84 16.24
CA ASP A 53 -10.02 5.17 15.04
C ASP A 53 -9.04 4.09 14.56
N LEU A 54 -7.74 4.28 14.79
CA LEU A 54 -6.68 3.41 14.29
C LEU A 54 -6.35 2.25 15.24
N VAL A 55 -6.68 2.37 16.53
CA VAL A 55 -6.49 1.31 17.54
C VAL A 55 -7.18 0.02 17.09
N GLY A 56 -6.48 -1.11 17.18
CA GLY A 56 -6.99 -2.44 16.83
C GLY A 56 -6.01 -3.30 16.03
N GLU A 57 -6.49 -4.47 15.61
CA GLU A 57 -5.75 -5.42 14.78
C GLU A 57 -6.04 -5.20 13.29
N TRP A 58 -4.97 -5.09 12.50
CA TRP A 58 -4.99 -4.83 11.06
C TRP A 58 -4.22 -5.90 10.32
N ASP A 59 -4.92 -6.71 9.55
CA ASP A 59 -4.34 -7.76 8.73
C ASP A 59 -3.96 -7.22 7.36
N PHE A 60 -2.70 -7.42 6.97
CA PHE A 60 -2.27 -7.19 5.60
C PHE A 60 -2.91 -8.22 4.67
N ILE A 61 -3.58 -7.74 3.63
CA ILE A 61 -4.28 -8.59 2.65
C ILE A 61 -3.46 -8.74 1.38
N GLU A 62 -3.04 -7.60 0.79
CA GLU A 62 -2.27 -7.58 -0.44
C GLU A 62 -1.64 -6.22 -0.76
N LEU A 63 -0.67 -6.27 -1.67
CA LEU A 63 -0.10 -5.12 -2.34
C LEU A 63 -0.77 -4.98 -3.71
N GLN A 64 -1.21 -3.78 -4.07
CA GLN A 64 -1.73 -3.48 -5.40
C GLN A 64 -0.87 -2.43 -6.09
N ASP A 65 -0.77 -2.51 -7.42
CA ASP A 65 -0.16 -1.47 -8.26
C ASP A 65 -1.15 -0.34 -8.61
N GLU A 66 -0.70 0.61 -9.45
CA GLU A 66 -1.50 1.75 -9.87
C GLU A 66 -2.78 1.38 -10.67
N ASN A 67 -2.88 0.15 -11.18
CA ASN A 67 -4.04 -0.36 -11.89
C ASN A 67 -4.98 -1.16 -10.97
N GLY A 68 -4.65 -1.30 -9.69
CA GLY A 68 -5.37 -2.14 -8.74
C GLY A 68 -5.03 -3.62 -8.85
N GLU A 69 -4.00 -3.99 -9.62
CA GLU A 69 -3.62 -5.39 -9.83
C GLU A 69 -2.78 -5.89 -8.67
N LYS A 70 -3.15 -7.05 -8.13
CA LYS A 70 -2.43 -7.69 -7.02
C LYS A 70 -1.00 -8.05 -7.43
N GLN A 71 -0.05 -7.64 -6.59
CA GLN A 71 1.36 -7.93 -6.75
C GLN A 71 1.84 -8.89 -5.67
N THR A 72 2.51 -9.96 -6.09
CA THR A 72 3.18 -10.92 -5.19
C THR A 72 4.70 -10.79 -5.24
N LYS A 73 5.22 -10.08 -6.25
CA LYS A 73 6.63 -9.80 -6.47
C LYS A 73 6.79 -8.37 -6.99
N ILE A 74 7.77 -7.64 -6.47
CA ILE A 74 8.07 -6.28 -6.92
C ILE A 74 9.58 -6.08 -7.08
N PRO A 75 10.03 -5.12 -7.90
CA PRO A 75 11.45 -4.76 -7.96
C PRO A 75 11.97 -4.31 -6.59
N LEU A 76 13.12 -4.86 -6.19
CA LEU A 76 13.86 -4.43 -5.02
C LEU A 76 14.80 -3.30 -5.42
N ILE A 77 14.38 -2.05 -5.18
CA ILE A 77 15.21 -0.89 -5.51
C ILE A 77 15.87 -0.37 -4.24
N ARG A 78 17.21 -0.28 -4.23
CA ARG A 78 17.97 0.32 -3.13
C ARG A 78 18.91 1.39 -3.68
N PHE A 79 18.82 2.61 -3.17
CA PHE A 79 19.63 3.75 -3.63
C PHE A 79 19.55 3.97 -5.15
N GLY A 80 18.36 3.81 -5.74
CA GLY A 80 18.11 3.96 -7.18
C GLY A 80 18.65 2.83 -8.07
N ARG A 81 19.17 1.75 -7.47
CA ARG A 81 19.67 0.58 -8.21
C ARG A 81 18.72 -0.60 -8.05
N ASP A 82 18.51 -1.32 -9.14
CA ASP A 82 17.85 -2.62 -9.14
C ASP A 82 18.73 -3.64 -8.42
N MET A 83 18.19 -4.22 -7.36
CA MET A 83 18.83 -5.25 -6.53
C MET A 83 18.15 -6.62 -6.71
N GLY A 84 17.24 -6.75 -7.68
CA GLY A 84 16.51 -7.96 -8.00
C GLY A 84 15.01 -7.87 -7.67
N ILE A 85 14.43 -9.01 -7.33
CA ILE A 85 12.99 -9.13 -7.08
C ILE A 85 12.75 -9.46 -5.61
N GLU A 86 11.87 -8.69 -4.99
CA GLU A 86 11.36 -8.91 -3.65
C GLU A 86 10.03 -9.68 -3.73
N ASN A 87 9.91 -10.77 -2.97
CA ASN A 87 8.59 -11.36 -2.71
C ASN A 87 7.85 -10.48 -1.71
N VAL A 88 6.61 -10.12 -2.02
CA VAL A 88 5.80 -9.25 -1.16
C VAL A 88 5.56 -9.96 0.17
N ASN A 89 6.16 -9.40 1.21
CA ASN A 89 5.95 -9.77 2.61
C ASN A 89 5.83 -8.47 3.40
N ARG A 90 4.64 -8.19 3.91
CA ARG A 90 4.33 -6.95 4.61
C ARG A 90 3.73 -7.28 5.96
N ASP A 91 3.94 -6.41 6.92
CA ASP A 91 3.48 -6.62 8.28
C ASP A 91 1.97 -6.38 8.39
N SER A 92 1.31 -7.26 9.13
CA SER A 92 0.09 -6.95 9.88
C SER A 92 0.46 -6.22 11.17
N TYR A 93 -0.49 -5.48 11.74
CA TYR A 93 -0.25 -4.64 12.92
C TYR A 93 -1.29 -4.85 14.00
N VAL A 94 -0.87 -4.70 15.24
CA VAL A 94 -1.73 -4.42 16.39
C VAL A 94 -1.33 -3.04 16.92
N LEU A 95 -2.25 -2.08 16.85
CA LEU A 95 -2.06 -0.73 17.36
C LEU A 95 -2.83 -0.59 18.67
N ASN A 96 -2.12 -0.46 19.79
CA ASN A 96 -2.73 -0.36 21.12
C ASN A 96 -3.01 1.10 21.49
N ASP A 97 -3.98 1.30 22.38
CA ASP A 97 -4.39 2.61 22.91
C ASP A 97 -3.32 3.28 23.79
N ASP A 98 -2.45 2.49 24.42
CA ASP A 98 -1.29 2.95 25.19
C ASP A 98 -0.12 3.48 24.34
N GLY A 99 -0.28 3.51 23.01
CA GLY A 99 0.74 3.96 22.07
C GLY A 99 1.82 2.91 21.78
N THR A 100 1.66 1.67 22.23
CA THR A 100 2.52 0.55 21.80
C THR A 100 1.96 -0.13 20.55
N TYR A 101 2.83 -0.74 19.75
CA TYR A 101 2.40 -1.57 18.64
C TYR A 101 3.16 -2.89 18.57
N LYS A 102 2.54 -3.86 17.91
CA LYS A 102 3.16 -5.09 17.43
C LYS A 102 3.03 -5.13 15.91
N SER A 103 4.10 -5.44 15.21
CA SER A 103 4.04 -5.79 13.78
C SER A 103 4.48 -7.23 13.58
N PHE A 104 3.86 -7.92 12.63
CA PHE A 104 4.14 -9.34 12.42
C PHE A 104 3.87 -9.75 10.97
N ASN A 105 4.70 -10.67 10.50
CA ASN A 105 4.55 -11.39 9.24
C ASN A 105 5.13 -12.81 9.44
N PRO A 106 5.05 -13.73 8.45
CA PRO A 106 5.54 -15.09 8.61
C PRO A 106 7.03 -15.24 8.96
N LEU A 107 7.85 -14.22 8.71
CA LEU A 107 9.30 -14.23 8.91
C LEU A 107 9.74 -13.57 10.22
N ASN A 108 8.97 -12.62 10.75
CA ASN A 108 9.37 -11.87 11.93
C ASN A 108 8.19 -11.28 12.71
N THR A 109 8.48 -10.95 13.97
CA THR A 109 7.60 -10.17 14.84
C THR A 109 8.43 -9.08 15.49
N SER A 110 7.88 -7.88 15.54
CA SER A 110 8.52 -6.68 16.06
C SER A 110 7.58 -5.90 16.97
N TYR A 111 8.15 -5.09 17.86
CA TYR A 111 7.41 -4.26 18.82
C TYR A 111 7.95 -2.84 18.81
N GLY A 112 7.12 -1.88 19.20
CA GLY A 112 7.55 -0.49 19.27
C GLY A 112 6.49 0.44 19.82
N THR A 113 6.68 1.74 19.60
CA THR A 113 5.66 2.76 19.87
C THR A 113 5.11 3.34 18.57
N TRP A 114 3.86 3.77 18.60
CA TRP A 114 3.21 4.42 17.48
C TRP A 114 2.47 5.68 17.94
N PHE A 115 2.24 6.59 17.00
CA PHE A 115 1.35 7.73 17.16
C PHE A 115 0.80 8.15 15.80
N PHE A 116 -0.32 8.87 15.80
CA PHE A 116 -0.92 9.38 14.58
C PHE A 116 -0.59 10.86 14.36
N ASP A 117 0.00 11.17 13.22
CA ASP A 117 0.15 12.56 12.79
C ASP A 117 -1.03 12.96 11.91
N LYS A 118 -1.97 13.69 12.52
CA LYS A 118 -3.15 14.24 11.84
C LYS A 118 -2.80 15.17 10.69
N LYS A 119 -1.68 15.89 10.74
CA LYS A 119 -1.30 16.86 9.70
C LYS A 119 -0.88 16.16 8.40
N THR A 120 -0.20 15.03 8.54
CA THR A 120 0.31 14.24 7.41
C THR A 120 -0.55 13.03 7.09
N ASN A 121 -1.62 12.79 7.87
CA ASN A 121 -2.48 11.62 7.80
C ASN A 121 -1.66 10.31 7.83
N ALA A 122 -0.71 10.22 8.76
CA ALA A 122 0.27 9.14 8.80
C ALA A 122 0.39 8.49 10.17
N ILE A 123 0.44 7.16 10.17
CA ILE A 123 0.87 6.37 11.33
C ILE A 123 2.40 6.44 11.39
N ASN A 124 2.94 6.87 12.52
CA ASN A 124 4.37 6.94 12.76
C ASN A 124 4.78 5.75 13.62
N LEU A 125 5.67 4.89 13.12
CA LEU A 125 6.11 3.68 13.81
C LEU A 125 7.57 3.78 14.27
N GLU A 126 7.79 3.63 15.56
CA GLU A 126 9.12 3.62 16.18
C GLU A 126 9.43 2.21 16.72
N LEU A 127 10.15 1.43 15.92
CA LEU A 127 10.65 0.11 16.31
C LEU A 127 11.50 0.19 17.58
N ARG A 128 11.16 -0.67 18.56
CA ARG A 128 11.96 -0.93 19.75
C ARG A 128 13.13 -1.85 19.40
N ILE A 129 14.31 -1.49 19.88
CA ILE A 129 15.56 -2.20 19.66
C ILE A 129 16.17 -2.51 21.02
N GLU A 130 16.46 -3.80 21.22
CA GLU A 130 17.06 -4.31 22.44
C GLU A 130 18.47 -3.75 22.66
N PRO A 131 18.87 -3.47 23.93
CA PRO A 131 20.19 -2.93 24.24
C PRO A 131 21.37 -3.81 23.80
N ASP A 132 21.15 -5.11 23.68
CA ASP A 132 22.11 -6.13 23.27
C ASP A 132 22.00 -6.52 21.78
N SER A 133 21.12 -5.84 21.02
CA SER A 133 20.93 -6.13 19.60
C SER A 133 22.26 -6.02 18.82
N PRO A 134 22.62 -7.02 18.00
CA PRO A 134 23.87 -7.01 17.23
C PRO A 134 23.92 -5.88 16.20
N TYR A 135 22.77 -5.33 15.81
CA TYR A 135 22.66 -4.23 14.86
C TYR A 135 22.79 -2.85 15.51
N LEU A 136 22.63 -2.75 16.84
CA LEU A 136 22.59 -1.49 17.56
C LEU A 136 23.84 -0.61 17.35
N PRO A 137 25.09 -1.12 17.31
CA PRO A 137 26.27 -0.30 17.04
C PRO A 137 26.18 0.43 15.69
N SER A 138 25.75 -0.26 14.64
CA SER A 138 25.58 0.32 13.30
C SER A 138 24.45 1.36 13.27
N LEU A 139 23.33 1.08 13.96
CA LEU A 139 22.20 2.01 14.05
C LEU A 139 22.56 3.29 14.81
N LYS A 140 23.35 3.17 15.89
CA LYS A 140 23.91 4.31 16.64
C LYS A 140 24.83 5.15 15.76
N LYS A 141 25.76 4.51 15.02
CA LYS A 141 26.67 5.19 14.09
C LYS A 141 25.91 5.98 13.02
N ALA A 142 24.80 5.44 12.51
CA ALA A 142 23.93 6.11 11.55
C ALA A 142 23.02 7.20 12.16
N LYS A 143 23.03 7.39 13.50
CA LYS A 143 22.19 8.37 14.22
C LYS A 143 20.69 8.22 13.92
N ILE A 144 20.24 6.97 13.76
CA ILE A 144 18.83 6.64 13.49
C ILE A 144 18.10 6.04 14.70
N VAL A 145 18.76 5.94 15.85
CA VAL A 145 18.16 5.43 17.10
C VAL A 145 18.46 6.33 18.28
N LYS A 146 17.56 6.34 19.27
CA LYS A 146 17.71 7.08 20.54
C LYS A 146 17.35 6.18 21.72
N LYS A 147 18.15 6.21 22.79
CA LYS A 147 17.83 5.51 24.05
C LYS A 147 16.71 6.25 24.77
N ARG A 148 15.74 5.52 25.32
CA ARG A 148 14.67 6.05 26.18
C ARG A 148 14.87 5.63 27.64
N LYS A 149 14.04 6.18 28.54
CA LYS A 149 14.11 5.95 29.99
C LYS A 149 13.81 4.51 30.40
N ASP A 150 13.04 3.81 29.58
CA ASP A 150 12.70 2.38 29.73
C ASP A 150 13.88 1.44 29.47
N GLY A 151 15.05 1.97 29.07
CA GLY A 151 16.27 1.20 28.83
C GLY A 151 16.45 0.76 27.38
N PHE A 152 15.39 0.79 26.56
CA PHE A 152 15.43 0.38 25.16
C PHE A 152 15.88 1.52 24.24
N TYR A 153 16.20 1.14 23.00
CA TYR A 153 16.46 2.07 21.92
C TYR A 153 15.27 2.10 20.97
N TYR A 154 14.98 3.25 20.38
CA TYR A 154 13.91 3.41 19.42
C TYR A 154 14.45 4.04 18.15
N GLN A 155 14.08 3.49 17.00
CA GLN A 155 14.42 4.09 15.72
C GLN A 155 13.65 5.40 15.49
N LYS A 156 14.17 6.26 14.61
CA LYS A 156 13.40 7.39 14.08
C LYS A 156 12.09 6.88 13.45
N PRO A 157 10.96 7.60 13.61
CA PRO A 157 9.67 7.15 13.12
C PRO A 157 9.68 6.84 11.63
N VAL A 158 9.12 5.69 11.27
CA VAL A 158 8.81 5.32 9.89
C VAL A 158 7.35 5.67 9.65
N GLN A 159 7.10 6.56 8.68
CA GLN A 159 5.77 7.03 8.35
C GLN A 159 5.05 6.05 7.42
N LYS A 160 3.78 5.79 7.73
CA LYS A 160 2.83 5.02 6.93
C LYS A 160 1.64 5.92 6.62
N LYS A 161 1.66 6.52 5.43
CA LYS A 161 0.62 7.46 5.00
C LYS A 161 -0.67 6.71 4.69
N ILE A 162 -1.75 7.07 5.38
CA ILE A 162 -3.09 6.57 5.11
C ILE A 162 -3.64 7.33 3.90
N LEU A 163 -4.06 6.58 2.88
CA LEU A 163 -4.71 7.12 1.70
C LEU A 163 -6.23 7.07 1.85
N ILE A 164 -6.75 5.94 2.31
CA ILE A 164 -8.18 5.68 2.48
C ILE A 164 -8.36 4.91 3.79
N PHE A 165 -9.38 5.25 4.55
CA PHE A 165 -9.74 4.58 5.79
C PHE A 165 -11.24 4.36 5.87
N SER A 166 -11.62 3.29 6.55
CA SER A 166 -12.98 2.94 6.91
C SER A 166 -12.96 2.16 8.22
N LYS A 167 -14.13 1.87 8.77
CA LYS A 167 -14.21 1.04 9.99
C LYS A 167 -13.55 -0.33 9.81
N ASP A 168 -13.65 -0.92 8.61
CA ASP A 168 -13.27 -2.32 8.38
C ASP A 168 -11.99 -2.48 7.53
N GLY A 169 -11.43 -1.39 7.01
CA GLY A 169 -10.32 -1.45 6.08
C GLY A 169 -9.54 -0.15 5.97
N MET A 170 -8.28 -0.30 5.60
CA MET A 170 -7.34 0.81 5.47
C MET A 170 -6.42 0.58 4.25
N ILE A 171 -6.17 1.64 3.49
CA ILE A 171 -5.24 1.63 2.37
C ILE A 171 -4.09 2.57 2.70
N ILE A 172 -2.87 2.03 2.71
CA ILE A 172 -1.64 2.73 3.05
C ILE A 172 -0.76 2.86 1.81
N ALA A 173 -0.13 4.02 1.61
CA ALA A 173 0.88 4.18 0.58
C ALA A 173 2.12 3.31 0.86
N ASP A 174 2.57 2.54 -0.13
CA ASP A 174 3.92 1.95 -0.14
C ASP A 174 4.80 2.78 -1.10
N ARG A 175 5.94 2.23 -1.56
CA ARG A 175 6.79 2.79 -2.63
C ARG A 175 5.94 3.39 -3.76
N GLU A 176 6.48 4.42 -4.44
CA GLU A 176 5.77 5.38 -5.34
C GLU A 176 4.47 4.94 -6.02
N LYS A 177 4.38 3.73 -6.57
CA LYS A 177 3.25 3.25 -7.35
C LYS A 177 2.38 2.17 -6.69
N TYR A 178 2.72 1.76 -5.47
CA TYR A 178 2.05 0.66 -4.80
C TYR A 178 1.27 1.11 -3.57
N VAL A 179 0.21 0.37 -3.28
CA VAL A 179 -0.60 0.54 -2.07
C VAL A 179 -0.75 -0.78 -1.34
N LEU A 180 -0.79 -0.69 -0.01
CA LEU A 180 -1.05 -1.81 0.89
C LEU A 180 -2.52 -1.80 1.28
N ILE A 181 -3.16 -2.96 1.13
CA ILE A 181 -4.55 -3.16 1.52
C ILE A 181 -4.60 -3.88 2.86
N TYR A 182 -5.27 -3.28 3.83
CA TYR A 182 -5.48 -3.82 5.17
C TYR A 182 -6.96 -4.03 5.46
N LYS A 183 -7.24 -5.08 6.22
CA LYS A 183 -8.56 -5.36 6.80
C LYS A 183 -8.47 -5.32 8.32
N ARG A 184 -9.47 -4.75 8.98
CA ARG A 184 -9.62 -4.89 10.43
C ARG A 184 -10.09 -6.31 10.77
N LYS A 185 -9.53 -6.87 11.84
CA LYS A 185 -9.95 -8.17 12.37
C LYS A 185 -11.22 -8.08 13.21
#